data_AF-A0AAD9KHT9-F1
#
_entry.id   AF-A0AAD9KHT9-F1
#
_cell.length_a   1.000
_cell.length_b   1.000
_cell.length_c   1.000
_cell.angle_alpha   90.00
_cell.angle_beta   90.00
_cell.angle_gamma   90.00
#
_symmetry.space_group_name_H-M   'P 1'
#
loop_
_entity.id
_entity.type
_entity.pdbx_description
1 polymer ?
#
loop_
_entity_poly.entity_id
_entity_poly.type
_entity_poly.pdbx_seq_one_letter_code
_entity_poly.pdbx_strand_id
1 'polypeptide(L)'
;MMGRLHVDLFFQDRYLLNSVDVKIRLVQSKNTFALMADLHNPDYKISIDKAVLFGRKAKLNPAVQMGHVKALEKGTAKYPLRRVHCKVFSIPRGAMSHTHENVYLCVLPKRVVLCCVDNDAYNGTFAKNPFHAKHNKLNFLALYVDGQQVPAKPLQPKFRADGTCVRSYLNLFAGMGKMFQDEGNDITRQDFAEGYTLFAFDITPDCCDGPHSNLVHKGNLRVEMHFDEPLKQTVNVVVYGDSSRFWRNTDTSWTRSR
;
A
#
# COMPACT_ATOMS: atom_id res chain seq x y z
N MET A 1 13.85 18.20 0.81
CA MET A 1 12.63 17.38 1.04
C MET A 1 12.59 16.99 2.52
N MET A 2 11.46 17.17 3.19
CA MET A 2 11.24 16.74 4.58
C MET A 2 9.88 16.05 4.64
N GLY A 3 9.79 14.93 5.36
CA GLY A 3 8.55 14.16 5.45
C GLY A 3 8.64 13.05 6.48
N ARG A 4 7.48 12.50 6.84
CA ARG A 4 7.39 11.34 7.73
C ARG A 4 7.92 10.11 6.99
N LEU A 5 8.72 9.29 7.67
CA LEU A 5 9.15 7.99 7.14
C LEU A 5 7.93 7.06 6.99
N HIS A 6 7.73 6.52 5.79
CA HIS A 6 6.61 5.63 5.47
C HIS A 6 6.86 4.21 6.00
N VAL A 7 6.72 4.03 7.32
CA VAL A 7 6.89 2.75 8.04
C VAL A 7 5.70 2.55 8.96
N ASP A 8 5.13 1.34 9.00
CA ASP A 8 3.92 0.98 9.77
C ASP A 8 3.88 1.55 11.20
N LEU A 9 5.01 1.52 11.92
CA LEU A 9 5.13 1.99 13.31
C LEU A 9 5.03 3.50 13.47
N PHE A 10 5.29 4.27 12.42
CA PHE A 10 5.27 5.74 12.45
C PHE A 10 3.92 6.31 11.99
N PHE A 11 2.96 5.45 11.63
CA PHE A 11 1.59 5.83 11.27
C PHE A 11 0.60 5.74 12.44
N GLN A 12 1.08 5.54 13.67
CA GLN A 12 0.25 5.51 14.88
C GLN A 12 0.58 6.69 15.80
N ASP A 13 -0.39 7.11 16.61
CA ASP A 13 -0.31 8.36 17.37
C ASP A 13 0.33 8.24 18.77
N ARG A 14 0.75 7.03 19.17
CA ARG A 14 1.36 6.79 20.49
C ARG A 14 2.87 7.01 20.44
N TYR A 15 3.39 7.65 21.48
CA TYR A 15 4.84 7.73 21.69
C TYR A 15 5.42 6.37 22.07
N LEU A 16 6.62 6.09 21.56
CA LEU A 16 7.40 4.94 22.01
C LEU A 16 7.77 5.13 23.49
N LEU A 17 7.78 4.03 24.26
CA LEU A 17 8.19 4.05 25.65
C LEU A 17 9.65 4.49 25.79
N ASN A 18 10.00 4.96 26.98
CA ASN A 18 11.38 5.23 27.34
C ASN A 18 12.20 3.94 27.26
N SER A 19 13.48 4.10 26.92
CA SER A 19 14.46 2.99 26.85
C SER A 19 14.11 1.90 25.83
N VAL A 20 13.45 2.27 24.72
CA VAL A 20 13.27 1.40 23.56
C VAL A 20 14.30 1.75 22.50
N ASP A 21 15.12 0.78 22.13
CA ASP A 21 16.08 0.93 21.04
C ASP A 21 15.38 0.85 19.68
N VAL A 22 15.57 1.88 18.86
CA VAL A 22 14.99 1.96 17.52
C VAL A 22 16.10 1.95 16.48
N LYS A 23 16.14 0.90 15.68
CA LYS A 23 17.07 0.78 14.55
C LYS A 23 16.34 1.03 13.24
N ILE A 24 16.70 2.11 12.55
CA ILE A 24 16.16 2.45 11.23
C ILE A 24 17.23 2.14 10.18
N ARG A 25 16.87 1.36 9.16
CA ARG A 25 17.72 1.10 7.99
C ARG A 25 17.05 1.69 6.77
N LEU A 26 17.71 2.64 6.12
CA LEU A 26 17.29 3.20 4.84
C LEU A 26 18.17 2.60 3.75
N VAL A 27 17.55 2.01 2.73
CA VAL A 27 18.25 1.44 1.57
C VAL A 27 17.83 2.25 0.36
N GLN A 28 18.80 2.76 -0.38
CA GLN A 28 18.54 3.52 -1.59
C GLN A 28 18.08 2.59 -2.72
N SER A 29 17.06 3.02 -3.46
CA SER A 29 16.66 2.36 -4.70
C SER A 29 17.77 2.48 -5.77
N LYS A 30 17.78 1.55 -6.74
CA LYS A 30 18.69 1.63 -7.88
C LYS A 30 18.48 2.95 -8.64
N ASN A 31 19.56 3.53 -9.18
CA ASN A 31 19.47 4.76 -10.00
C ASN A 31 18.54 4.57 -11.20
N THR A 32 18.54 3.38 -11.82
CA THR A 32 17.66 3.04 -12.96
C THR A 32 16.17 3.04 -12.60
N PHE A 33 15.83 2.92 -11.32
CA PHE A 33 14.46 3.01 -10.82
C PHE A 33 14.12 4.45 -10.41
N ALA A 34 15.07 5.14 -9.79
CA ALA A 34 14.83 6.45 -9.18
C ALA A 34 14.96 7.63 -10.15
N LEU A 35 15.62 7.45 -11.30
CA LEU A 35 15.85 8.49 -12.31
C LEU A 35 15.24 8.11 -13.66
N MET A 36 14.77 9.12 -14.38
CA MET A 36 14.38 9.00 -15.79
C MET A 36 15.32 9.83 -16.65
N ALA A 37 15.62 9.34 -17.85
CA ALA A 37 16.45 10.02 -18.83
C ALA A 37 16.14 9.55 -20.25
N ASP A 38 16.21 10.48 -21.20
CA ASP A 38 15.98 10.20 -22.62
C ASP A 38 17.19 9.55 -23.31
N LEU A 39 18.38 9.72 -22.75
CA LEU A 39 19.61 9.11 -23.24
C LEU A 39 19.62 7.61 -22.98
N HIS A 40 20.19 6.84 -23.92
CA HIS A 40 20.37 5.41 -23.72
C HIS A 40 21.52 5.15 -22.73
N ASN A 41 21.20 4.53 -21.59
CA ASN A 41 22.14 4.12 -20.54
C ASN A 41 23.06 5.25 -20.02
N PRO A 42 22.51 6.34 -19.44
CA PRO A 42 23.31 7.41 -18.89
C PRO A 42 23.94 7.02 -17.55
N ASP A 43 25.15 7.53 -17.29
CA ASP A 43 25.87 7.38 -16.02
C ASP A 43 25.37 8.35 -14.93
N TYR A 44 24.05 8.52 -14.83
CA TYR A 44 23.46 9.36 -13.79
C TYR A 44 23.39 8.62 -12.45
N LYS A 45 23.77 9.34 -11.38
CA LYS A 45 23.76 8.83 -10.02
C LYS A 45 23.09 9.80 -9.06
N ILE A 46 22.38 9.28 -8.08
CA ILE A 46 21.86 10.07 -6.96
C ILE A 46 22.91 10.04 -5.84
N SER A 47 23.49 11.20 -5.52
CA SER A 47 24.28 11.40 -4.31
C SER A 47 23.43 12.00 -3.19
N ILE A 48 23.53 11.44 -1.99
CA ILE A 48 22.87 11.97 -0.80
C ILE A 48 23.93 12.73 0.00
N ASP A 49 23.92 14.06 -0.08
CA ASP A 49 24.91 14.88 0.63
C ASP A 49 24.66 14.91 2.14
N LYS A 50 23.38 14.94 2.54
CA LYS A 50 22.98 14.98 3.95
C LYS A 50 21.61 14.34 4.16
N ALA A 51 21.54 13.44 5.15
CA ALA A 51 20.29 12.88 5.64
C ALA A 51 20.18 13.12 7.15
N VAL A 52 19.07 13.72 7.60
CA VAL A 52 18.83 14.05 9.01
C VAL A 52 17.49 13.47 9.45
N LEU A 53 17.48 12.80 10.60
CA LEU A 53 16.27 12.33 11.26
C LEU A 53 15.90 13.25 12.41
N PHE A 54 14.70 13.83 12.36
CA PHE A 54 14.14 14.59 13.47
C PHE A 54 13.15 13.71 14.25
N GLY A 55 13.32 13.63 15.56
CA GLY A 55 12.43 12.90 16.47
C GLY A 55 11.94 13.79 17.59
N ARG A 56 10.64 13.73 17.91
CA ARG A 56 10.05 14.45 19.05
C ARG A 56 10.18 13.61 20.32
N LYS A 57 10.84 14.15 21.35
CA LYS A 57 10.87 13.58 22.70
C LYS A 57 9.91 14.35 23.60
N ALA A 58 9.05 13.65 24.32
CA ALA A 58 8.13 14.25 25.29
C ALA A 58 8.64 14.02 26.72
N LYS A 59 8.63 15.06 27.57
CA LYS A 59 8.88 14.92 29.00
C LYS A 59 7.56 14.69 29.72
N LEU A 60 7.44 13.56 30.42
CA LEU A 60 6.24 13.19 31.16
C LEU A 60 6.28 13.76 32.58
N ASN A 61 5.10 14.03 33.15
CA ASN A 61 4.97 14.31 34.58
C ASN A 61 5.41 13.06 35.38
N PRO A 62 6.23 13.19 36.44
CA PRO A 62 6.68 12.05 37.25
C PRO A 62 5.56 11.13 37.75
N ALA A 63 4.39 11.66 38.10
CA ALA A 63 3.24 10.86 38.53
C ALA A 63 2.74 9.92 37.41
N VAL A 64 2.67 10.42 36.17
CA VAL A 64 2.28 9.63 34.99
C VAL A 64 3.34 8.59 34.66
N GLN A 65 4.62 8.96 34.78
CA GLN A 65 5.73 8.04 34.58
C GLN A 65 5.67 6.86 35.55
N MET A 66 5.46 7.11 36.85
CA MET A 66 5.28 6.04 37.85
C MET A 66 4.05 5.18 37.54
N GLY A 67 2.96 5.80 37.09
CA GLY A 67 1.76 5.09 36.65
C GLY A 67 2.05 4.12 35.50
N HIS A 68 2.81 4.55 34.49
CA HIS A 68 3.24 3.68 33.40
C HIS A 68 4.13 2.54 33.87
N VAL A 69 5.09 2.78 34.78
CA VAL A 69 5.95 1.71 35.34
C VAL A 69 5.08 0.64 36.03
N LYS A 70 4.15 1.04 36.90
CA LYS A 70 3.22 0.10 37.57
C LYS A 70 2.28 -0.63 36.60
N ALA A 71 1.86 0.04 35.52
CA ALA A 71 1.02 -0.61 34.50
C ALA A 71 1.82 -1.66 33.71
N LEU A 72 3.10 -1.40 33.43
CA LEU A 72 3.99 -2.30 32.71
C LEU A 72 4.36 -3.55 33.51
N GLU A 73 4.32 -3.50 34.84
CA GLU A 73 4.41 -4.69 35.70
C GLU A 73 3.25 -5.67 35.48
N LYS A 74 2.07 -5.17 35.08
CA LYS A 74 0.86 -5.98 34.87
C LYS A 74 0.66 -6.42 33.43
N GLY A 75 1.28 -5.74 32.46
CA GLY A 75 1.10 -6.07 31.05
C GLY A 75 1.96 -5.25 30.10
N THR A 76 2.18 -5.78 28.90
CA THR A 76 2.99 -5.15 27.86
C THR A 76 2.31 -3.94 27.23
N ALA A 77 3.08 -2.92 26.87
CA ALA A 77 2.58 -1.85 26.00
C ALA A 77 2.17 -2.39 24.63
N LYS A 78 1.01 -1.94 24.16
CA LYS A 78 0.43 -2.30 22.87
C LYS A 78 0.40 -1.07 21.97
N TYR A 79 0.85 -1.22 20.73
CA TYR A 79 0.85 -0.20 19.71
C TYR A 79 -0.04 -0.65 18.55
N PRO A 80 -1.10 0.10 18.21
CA PRO A 80 -1.89 -0.20 17.02
C PRO A 80 -0.99 0.01 15.79
N LEU A 81 -1.00 -0.95 14.88
CA LEU A 81 -0.27 -0.91 13.63
C LEU A 81 -1.24 -1.12 12.47
N ARG A 82 -1.06 -0.31 11.43
CA ARG A 82 -1.58 -0.61 10.09
C ARG A 82 -0.45 -1.25 9.31
N ARG A 83 -0.49 -2.57 9.16
CA ARG A 83 0.54 -3.32 8.47
C ARG A 83 0.24 -3.37 6.98
N VAL A 84 1.21 -2.92 6.19
CA VAL A 84 1.14 -2.94 4.74
C VAL A 84 1.79 -4.21 4.19
N HIS A 85 1.14 -4.80 3.18
CA HIS A 85 1.61 -5.95 2.45
C HIS A 85 1.51 -5.65 0.95
N CYS A 86 2.63 -5.76 0.25
CA CYS A 86 2.66 -5.67 -1.20
C CYS A 86 2.92 -7.06 -1.79
N LYS A 87 2.04 -7.49 -2.69
CA LYS A 87 2.18 -8.69 -3.50
C LYS A 87 2.25 -8.30 -4.95
N VAL A 88 3.03 -9.03 -5.74
CA VAL A 88 3.21 -8.76 -7.15
C VAL A 88 3.14 -10.08 -7.90
N PHE A 89 2.39 -10.09 -8.99
CA PHE A 89 2.38 -11.18 -9.96
C PHE A 89 2.45 -10.59 -11.37
N SER A 90 2.91 -11.39 -12.33
CA SER A 90 3.12 -10.95 -13.71
C SER A 90 2.09 -11.58 -14.64
N ILE A 91 1.56 -10.77 -15.57
CA ILE A 91 0.71 -11.21 -16.67
C ILE A 91 1.55 -11.15 -17.96
N PRO A 92 1.68 -12.26 -18.70
CA PRO A 92 2.53 -12.30 -19.89
C PRO A 92 1.95 -11.46 -21.04
N ARG A 93 2.85 -11.00 -21.92
CA ARG A 93 2.49 -10.40 -23.20
C ARG A 93 1.50 -11.30 -23.97
N GLY A 94 0.54 -10.68 -24.64
CA GLY A 94 -0.46 -11.36 -25.46
C GLY A 94 -1.70 -11.84 -24.70
N ALA A 95 -1.67 -11.83 -23.37
CA ALA A 95 -2.84 -12.18 -22.57
C ALA A 95 -3.97 -11.15 -22.77
N MET A 96 -5.20 -11.64 -22.87
CA MET A 96 -6.43 -10.83 -22.86
C MET A 96 -7.25 -11.05 -21.58
N SER A 97 -6.94 -12.09 -20.80
CA SER A 97 -7.54 -12.36 -19.50
C SER A 97 -6.49 -12.95 -18.55
N HIS A 98 -6.66 -12.71 -17.26
CA HIS A 98 -5.85 -13.32 -16.22
C HIS A 98 -6.64 -13.46 -14.93
N THR A 99 -6.51 -14.63 -14.30
CA THR A 99 -7.07 -14.90 -12.98
C THR A 99 -5.93 -15.30 -12.06
N HIS A 100 -5.79 -14.59 -10.94
CA HIS A 100 -4.79 -14.87 -9.92
C HIS A 100 -5.47 -15.27 -8.62
N GLU A 101 -5.29 -16.52 -8.22
CA GLU A 101 -5.84 -17.10 -6.99
C GLU A 101 -4.88 -16.89 -5.81
N ASN A 102 -5.42 -16.89 -4.58
CA ASN A 102 -4.64 -16.86 -3.34
C ASN A 102 -3.62 -15.69 -3.26
N VAL A 103 -4.04 -14.48 -3.66
CA VAL A 103 -3.18 -13.27 -3.65
C VAL A 103 -2.51 -13.07 -2.29
N TYR A 104 -3.25 -13.31 -1.21
CA TYR A 104 -2.73 -13.36 0.15
C TYR A 104 -2.90 -14.76 0.72
N LEU A 105 -1.87 -15.20 1.46
CA LEU A 105 -1.92 -16.48 2.17
C LEU A 105 -2.53 -16.25 3.56
N CYS A 106 -3.67 -16.89 3.81
CA CYS A 106 -4.39 -17.02 5.08
C CYS A 106 -4.97 -15.76 5.73
N VAL A 107 -4.45 -14.55 5.54
CA VAL A 107 -4.99 -13.34 6.16
C VAL A 107 -5.35 -12.34 5.08
N LEU A 108 -6.63 -11.99 5.02
CA LEU A 108 -7.13 -10.98 4.10
C LEU A 108 -6.82 -9.58 4.65
N PRO A 109 -6.39 -8.65 3.78
CA PRO A 109 -6.29 -7.25 4.17
C PRO A 109 -7.70 -6.67 4.42
N LYS A 110 -7.77 -5.45 4.94
CA LYS A 110 -9.02 -4.68 5.02
C LYS A 110 -9.33 -4.01 3.69
N ARG A 111 -8.29 -3.50 3.04
CA ARG A 111 -8.37 -2.80 1.77
C ARG A 111 -7.31 -3.33 0.83
N VAL A 112 -7.66 -3.38 -0.45
CA VAL A 112 -6.79 -3.79 -1.55
C VAL A 112 -6.72 -2.66 -2.55
N VAL A 113 -5.51 -2.25 -2.93
CA VAL A 113 -5.27 -1.33 -4.04
C VAL A 113 -4.47 -2.06 -5.12
N LEU A 114 -4.97 -2.01 -6.35
CA LEU A 114 -4.40 -2.67 -7.51
C LEU A 114 -3.93 -1.64 -8.53
N CYS A 115 -2.77 -1.90 -9.12
CA CYS A 115 -2.33 -1.21 -10.32
C CYS A 115 -1.49 -2.10 -11.21
N CYS A 116 -1.41 -1.72 -12.49
CA CYS A 116 -0.58 -2.40 -13.48
C CYS A 116 0.62 -1.52 -13.82
N VAL A 117 1.81 -2.09 -13.80
CA VAL A 117 3.05 -1.42 -14.20
C VAL A 117 3.79 -2.32 -15.19
N ASP A 118 4.43 -1.76 -16.21
CA ASP A 118 5.25 -2.57 -17.11
C ASP A 118 6.35 -3.30 -16.33
N ASN A 119 6.66 -4.55 -16.71
CA ASN A 119 7.64 -5.35 -15.98
C ASN A 119 9.04 -4.70 -15.95
N ASP A 120 9.47 -4.10 -17.05
CA ASP A 120 10.76 -3.40 -17.14
C ASP A 120 10.76 -2.09 -16.33
N ALA A 121 9.68 -1.30 -16.39
CA ALA A 121 9.52 -0.12 -15.54
C ALA A 121 9.58 -0.50 -14.05
N TYR A 122 8.88 -1.55 -13.64
CA TYR A 122 8.90 -2.05 -12.25
C TYR A 122 10.31 -2.47 -11.79
N ASN A 123 11.08 -3.11 -12.67
CA ASN A 123 12.46 -3.52 -12.37
C ASN A 123 13.47 -2.36 -12.45
N GLY A 124 13.07 -1.23 -13.01
CA GLY A 124 13.82 0.02 -13.11
C GLY A 124 14.64 0.12 -14.40
N THR A 125 14.23 1.04 -15.27
CA THR A 125 14.97 1.46 -16.47
C THR A 125 14.89 2.98 -16.60
N PHE A 126 15.98 3.64 -17.04
CA PHE A 126 15.98 5.10 -17.21
C PHE A 126 14.93 5.63 -18.19
N ALA A 127 14.49 4.81 -19.16
CA ALA A 127 13.53 5.22 -20.18
C ALA A 127 12.05 5.20 -19.71
N LYS A 128 11.76 4.62 -18.54
CA LYS A 128 10.37 4.40 -18.09
C LYS A 128 10.16 4.82 -16.65
N ASN A 129 8.97 5.36 -16.39
CA ASN A 129 8.53 5.71 -15.04
C ASN A 129 7.97 4.47 -14.31
N PRO A 130 8.56 4.01 -13.18
CA PRO A 130 8.02 2.92 -12.38
C PRO A 130 6.68 3.24 -11.69
N PHE A 131 6.33 4.53 -11.59
CA PHE A 131 5.08 5.00 -10.97
C PHE A 131 3.95 5.26 -11.99
N HIS A 132 4.18 4.92 -13.26
CA HIS A 132 3.14 5.00 -14.30
C HIS A 132 2.25 3.75 -14.26
N ALA A 133 1.16 3.84 -13.52
CA ALA A 133 0.13 2.81 -13.36
C ALA A 133 -0.79 2.72 -14.60
N LYS A 134 -0.33 2.03 -15.64
CA LYS A 134 -1.03 1.92 -16.93
C LYS A 134 -2.37 1.19 -16.82
N HIS A 135 -3.40 1.73 -17.47
CA HIS A 135 -4.69 1.05 -17.59
C HIS A 135 -4.65 -0.19 -18.50
N ASN A 136 -3.72 -0.27 -19.45
CA ASN A 136 -3.56 -1.40 -20.41
C ASN A 136 -4.85 -1.83 -21.13
N LYS A 137 -5.79 -0.89 -21.34
CA LYS A 137 -7.13 -1.14 -21.89
C LYS A 137 -7.90 -2.21 -21.11
N LEU A 138 -7.71 -2.27 -19.79
CA LEU A 138 -8.53 -3.08 -18.89
C LEU A 138 -10.01 -2.76 -19.12
N ASN A 139 -10.83 -3.79 -19.33
CA ASN A 139 -12.27 -3.65 -19.57
C ASN A 139 -13.12 -4.48 -18.58
N PHE A 140 -12.48 -5.27 -17.72
CA PHE A 140 -13.10 -6.01 -16.64
C PHE A 140 -12.13 -6.10 -15.45
N LEU A 141 -12.63 -5.82 -14.26
CA LEU A 141 -11.92 -6.05 -13.01
C LEU A 141 -12.90 -6.42 -11.89
N ALA A 142 -12.63 -7.54 -11.24
CA ALA A 142 -13.32 -7.95 -10.02
C ALA A 142 -12.36 -8.65 -9.06
N LEU A 143 -12.65 -8.51 -7.78
CA LEU A 143 -12.11 -9.36 -6.74
C LEU A 143 -13.13 -10.45 -6.40
N TYR A 144 -12.65 -11.60 -5.96
CA TYR A 144 -13.48 -12.62 -5.33
C TYR A 144 -12.91 -12.91 -3.95
N VAL A 145 -13.71 -12.64 -2.92
CA VAL A 145 -13.38 -12.92 -1.52
C VAL A 145 -14.20 -14.14 -1.13
N ASP A 146 -13.53 -15.27 -0.85
CA ASP A 146 -14.18 -16.54 -0.52
C ASP A 146 -15.27 -16.95 -1.55
N GLY A 147 -15.01 -16.69 -2.84
CA GLY A 147 -15.92 -16.95 -3.95
C GLY A 147 -16.99 -15.89 -4.18
N GLN A 148 -17.17 -14.92 -3.27
CA GLN A 148 -18.10 -13.81 -3.45
C GLN A 148 -17.44 -12.66 -4.22
N GLN A 149 -18.10 -12.19 -5.26
CA GLN A 149 -17.58 -11.12 -6.10
C GLN A 149 -17.66 -9.74 -5.43
N VAL A 150 -16.55 -9.01 -5.42
CA VAL A 150 -16.42 -7.65 -4.91
C VAL A 150 -15.79 -6.77 -5.99
N PRO A 151 -16.47 -5.70 -6.45
CA PRO A 151 -17.86 -5.32 -6.17
C PRO A 151 -18.88 -6.28 -6.80
N ALA A 152 -20.13 -6.23 -6.31
CA ALA A 152 -21.24 -7.06 -6.79
C ALA A 152 -21.48 -6.94 -8.32
N LYS A 153 -21.24 -5.75 -8.89
CA LYS A 153 -21.12 -5.57 -10.34
C LYS A 153 -19.66 -5.30 -10.65
N PRO A 154 -18.99 -6.06 -11.54
CA PRO A 154 -17.58 -5.86 -11.84
C PRO A 154 -17.33 -4.45 -12.38
N LEU A 155 -16.09 -3.98 -12.25
CA LEU A 155 -15.68 -2.73 -12.89
C LEU A 155 -15.43 -3.01 -14.37
N GLN A 156 -16.02 -2.19 -15.23
CA GLN A 156 -15.87 -2.31 -16.69
C GLN A 156 -15.50 -0.97 -17.31
N PRO A 157 -14.31 -0.42 -17.00
CA PRO A 157 -13.91 0.88 -17.54
C PRO A 157 -13.73 0.81 -19.05
N LYS A 158 -14.01 1.92 -19.72
CA LYS A 158 -13.66 2.15 -21.13
C LYS A 158 -12.77 3.38 -21.20
N PHE A 159 -11.55 3.20 -21.71
CA PHE A 159 -10.51 4.25 -21.77
C PHE A 159 -10.39 4.90 -23.16
N ARG A 160 -11.44 4.87 -23.98
CA ARG A 160 -11.50 5.55 -25.29
C ARG A 160 -11.93 7.01 -25.11
N ALA A 161 -11.82 7.84 -26.15
CA ALA A 161 -12.21 9.26 -26.11
C ALA A 161 -13.64 9.48 -25.58
N ASP A 162 -14.59 8.61 -25.99
CA ASP A 162 -15.99 8.61 -25.53
C ASP A 162 -16.25 7.62 -24.38
N GLY A 163 -15.17 7.14 -23.76
CA GLY A 163 -15.19 6.06 -22.78
C GLY A 163 -15.70 6.46 -21.41
N THR A 164 -16.35 5.52 -20.71
CA THR A 164 -16.87 5.70 -19.36
C THR A 164 -15.97 5.03 -18.33
N CYS A 165 -14.89 5.71 -17.91
CA CYS A 165 -14.05 5.27 -16.78
C CYS A 165 -14.49 5.85 -15.43
N VAL A 166 -15.53 6.71 -15.40
CA VAL A 166 -15.98 7.46 -14.21
C VAL A 166 -16.29 6.55 -13.02
N ARG A 167 -16.96 5.42 -13.23
CA ARG A 167 -17.27 4.48 -12.14
C ARG A 167 -16.00 3.87 -11.53
N SER A 168 -14.99 3.60 -12.34
CA SER A 168 -13.70 3.08 -11.87
C SER A 168 -12.88 4.16 -11.17
N TYR A 169 -12.94 5.40 -11.65
CA TYR A 169 -12.36 6.54 -10.96
C TYR A 169 -13.02 6.76 -9.58
N LEU A 170 -14.36 6.74 -9.50
CA LEU A 170 -15.07 6.84 -8.22
C LEU A 170 -14.79 5.66 -7.29
N ASN A 171 -14.55 4.46 -7.83
CA ASN A 171 -14.14 3.30 -7.03
C ASN A 171 -12.84 3.57 -6.25
N LEU A 172 -11.87 4.28 -6.82
CA LEU A 172 -10.65 4.67 -6.11
C LEU A 172 -10.96 5.51 -4.85
N PHE A 173 -11.85 6.50 -4.95
CA PHE A 173 -12.24 7.34 -3.81
C PHE A 173 -13.05 6.57 -2.78
N ALA A 174 -14.02 5.76 -3.24
CA ALA A 174 -14.84 4.93 -2.36
C ALA A 174 -13.98 3.93 -1.58
N GLY A 175 -13.12 3.17 -2.28
CA GLY A 175 -12.26 2.18 -1.64
C GLY A 175 -11.21 2.78 -0.72
N MET A 176 -10.83 4.05 -0.92
CA MET A 176 -9.90 4.78 -0.05
C MET A 176 -10.57 5.52 1.12
N GLY A 177 -11.90 5.47 1.24
CA GLY A 177 -12.64 6.19 2.28
C GLY A 177 -12.74 7.71 2.06
N LYS A 178 -12.39 8.19 0.86
CA LYS A 178 -12.34 9.63 0.52
C LYS A 178 -13.58 10.13 -0.21
N MET A 179 -14.53 9.24 -0.47
CA MET A 179 -15.76 9.63 -1.14
C MET A 179 -16.55 10.59 -0.24
N PHE A 180 -16.96 11.74 -0.79
CA PHE A 180 -17.69 12.79 -0.08
C PHE A 180 -16.92 13.47 1.06
N GLN A 181 -15.60 13.34 1.10
CA GLN A 181 -14.74 14.06 2.04
C GLN A 181 -14.13 15.30 1.38
N ASP A 182 -13.78 16.31 2.18
CA ASP A 182 -13.03 17.49 1.73
C ASP A 182 -11.51 17.18 1.64
N GLU A 183 -11.19 16.03 1.04
CA GLU A 183 -9.81 15.59 0.82
C GLU A 183 -9.66 14.82 -0.50
N GLY A 184 -8.60 15.13 -1.23
CA GLY A 184 -8.26 14.47 -2.49
C GLY A 184 -7.20 13.37 -2.34
N ASN A 185 -6.87 12.74 -3.45
CA ASN A 185 -5.73 11.83 -3.59
C ASN A 185 -4.74 12.31 -4.68
N ASP A 186 -4.88 13.55 -5.13
CA ASP A 186 -4.05 14.21 -6.16
C ASP A 186 -4.03 13.48 -7.53
N ILE A 187 -5.04 12.64 -7.78
CA ILE A 187 -5.24 11.96 -9.07
C ILE A 187 -6.54 12.51 -9.65
N THR A 188 -6.44 13.30 -10.71
CA THR A 188 -7.62 13.75 -11.44
C THR A 188 -8.22 12.63 -12.28
N ARG A 189 -9.44 12.83 -12.77
CA ARG A 189 -10.06 11.89 -13.72
C ARG A 189 -9.22 11.72 -15.00
N GLN A 190 -8.54 12.79 -15.43
CA GLN A 190 -7.67 12.75 -16.60
C GLN A 190 -6.42 11.92 -16.31
N ASP A 191 -5.75 12.16 -15.18
CA ASP A 191 -4.59 11.37 -14.75
C ASP A 191 -4.94 9.88 -14.67
N PHE A 192 -6.11 9.56 -14.11
CA PHE A 192 -6.61 8.20 -14.03
C PHE A 192 -6.74 7.53 -15.41
N ALA A 193 -7.18 8.28 -16.43
CA ALA A 193 -7.32 7.78 -17.80
C ALA A 193 -5.97 7.69 -18.55
N GLU A 194 -4.98 8.50 -18.18
CA GLU A 194 -3.67 8.62 -18.85
C GLU A 194 -2.56 7.74 -18.21
N GLY A 195 -2.92 6.91 -17.23
CA GLY A 195 -2.01 5.91 -16.63
C GLY A 195 -1.60 6.20 -15.19
N TYR A 196 -2.46 6.86 -14.43
CA TYR A 196 -2.49 6.79 -12.97
C TYR A 196 -3.71 5.97 -12.50
N THR A 197 -3.92 4.82 -13.12
CA THR A 197 -5.10 3.97 -12.95
C THR A 197 -4.95 3.05 -11.75
N LEU A 198 -5.45 3.50 -10.60
CA LEU A 198 -5.46 2.73 -9.34
C LEU A 198 -6.88 2.27 -9.01
N PHE A 199 -7.07 1.01 -8.66
CA PHE A 199 -8.37 0.49 -8.22
C PHE A 199 -8.31 0.16 -6.75
N ALA A 200 -9.28 0.63 -5.96
CA ALA A 200 -9.32 0.41 -4.53
C ALA A 200 -10.58 -0.34 -4.12
N PHE A 201 -10.42 -1.37 -3.31
CA PHE A 201 -11.50 -2.21 -2.82
C PHE A 201 -11.42 -2.23 -1.30
N ASP A 202 -12.50 -1.76 -0.66
CA ASP A 202 -12.73 -2.05 0.74
C ASP A 202 -13.38 -3.44 0.83
N ILE A 203 -12.74 -4.34 1.57
CA ILE A 203 -13.21 -5.71 1.79
C ILE A 203 -13.63 -5.93 3.24
N THR A 204 -13.78 -4.86 4.03
CA THR A 204 -14.36 -4.98 5.36
C THR A 204 -15.88 -5.15 5.29
N PRO A 205 -16.48 -5.90 6.23
CA PRO A 205 -17.93 -6.17 6.22
C PRO A 205 -18.79 -4.93 6.50
N ASP A 206 -18.20 -3.93 7.14
CA ASP A 206 -18.83 -2.68 7.55
C ASP A 206 -18.60 -1.52 6.56
N CYS A 207 -17.78 -1.73 5.52
CA CYS A 207 -17.42 -0.72 4.51
C CYS A 207 -16.98 0.62 5.13
N CYS A 208 -16.27 0.57 6.26
CA CYS A 208 -15.94 1.74 7.06
C CYS A 208 -14.44 1.84 7.30
N ASP A 209 -13.86 3.00 6.99
CA ASP A 209 -12.48 3.36 7.34
C ASP A 209 -12.41 4.02 8.73
N GLY A 210 -13.18 3.50 9.68
CA GLY A 210 -13.27 4.02 11.04
C GLY A 210 -12.06 3.66 11.92
N PRO A 211 -11.92 4.27 13.10
CA PRO A 211 -10.81 4.01 14.03
C PRO A 211 -10.87 2.62 14.68
N HIS A 212 -11.95 1.86 14.48
CA HIS A 212 -12.12 0.55 15.08
C HIS A 212 -11.37 -0.55 14.30
N SER A 213 -11.05 -1.62 15.02
CA SER A 213 -10.33 -2.75 14.44
C SER A 213 -11.32 -3.84 14.06
N ASN A 214 -11.50 -4.07 12.76
CA ASN A 214 -12.15 -5.29 12.29
C ASN A 214 -11.32 -6.53 12.67
N LEU A 215 -12.03 -7.62 12.94
CA LEU A 215 -11.43 -8.91 13.25
C LEU A 215 -10.60 -9.41 12.06
N VAL A 216 -9.53 -10.15 12.37
CA VAL A 216 -8.70 -10.77 11.34
C VAL A 216 -9.52 -11.85 10.64
N HIS A 217 -9.91 -11.58 9.39
CA HIS A 217 -10.60 -12.55 8.55
C HIS A 217 -9.60 -13.41 7.79
N LYS A 218 -9.81 -14.72 7.83
CA LYS A 218 -9.03 -15.68 7.04
C LYS A 218 -9.88 -16.11 5.86
N GLY A 219 -9.30 -16.03 4.67
CA GLY A 219 -10.00 -16.40 3.45
C GLY A 219 -9.07 -16.40 2.24
N ASN A 220 -9.65 -16.67 1.09
CA ASN A 220 -9.01 -16.57 -0.21
C ASN A 220 -9.40 -15.24 -0.87
N LEU A 221 -8.39 -14.58 -1.45
CA LEU A 221 -8.58 -13.46 -2.35
C LEU A 221 -8.13 -13.88 -3.75
N ARG A 222 -9.04 -13.76 -4.71
CA ARG A 222 -8.78 -13.91 -6.13
C ARG A 222 -8.98 -12.61 -6.87
N VAL A 223 -8.11 -12.32 -7.82
CA VAL A 223 -8.19 -11.17 -8.73
C VAL A 223 -8.49 -11.69 -10.13
N GLU A 224 -9.47 -11.09 -10.81
CA GLU A 224 -9.81 -11.40 -12.20
C GLU A 224 -9.76 -10.12 -13.04
N MET A 225 -9.03 -10.17 -14.15
CA MET A 225 -8.73 -9.02 -15.00
C MET A 225 -8.89 -9.40 -16.48
N HIS A 226 -9.66 -8.62 -17.25
CA HIS A 226 -9.72 -8.76 -18.70
C HIS A 226 -9.34 -7.45 -19.41
N PHE A 227 -8.77 -7.58 -20.60
CA PHE A 227 -8.26 -6.50 -21.42
C PHE A 227 -8.97 -6.49 -22.78
N ASP A 228 -9.26 -5.30 -23.29
CA ASP A 228 -9.91 -5.10 -24.60
C ASP A 228 -9.02 -5.54 -25.76
N GLU A 229 -7.70 -5.52 -25.55
CA GLU A 229 -6.68 -5.92 -26.52
C GLU A 229 -5.60 -6.77 -25.83
N PRO A 230 -4.89 -7.63 -26.59
CA PRO A 230 -3.74 -8.37 -26.07
C PRO A 230 -2.69 -7.44 -25.47
N LEU A 231 -2.19 -7.77 -24.28
CA LEU A 231 -1.13 -7.00 -23.64
C LEU A 231 0.10 -6.88 -24.55
N LYS A 232 0.56 -5.64 -24.80
CA LYS A 232 1.69 -5.36 -25.70
C LYS A 232 3.04 -5.85 -25.13
N GLN A 233 3.13 -5.97 -23.82
CA GLN A 233 4.31 -6.40 -23.07
C GLN A 233 3.88 -7.10 -21.78
N THR A 234 4.83 -7.75 -21.10
CA THR A 234 4.57 -8.33 -19.78
C THR A 234 4.34 -7.23 -18.75
N VAL A 235 3.27 -7.38 -17.96
CA VAL A 235 2.84 -6.39 -16.96
C VAL A 235 2.92 -7.00 -15.58
N ASN A 236 3.45 -6.26 -14.61
CA ASN A 236 3.37 -6.60 -13.20
C ASN A 236 2.12 -5.95 -12.60
N VAL A 237 1.27 -6.76 -11.98
CA VAL A 237 0.16 -6.28 -11.17
C VAL A 237 0.66 -6.14 -9.74
N VAL A 238 0.67 -4.91 -9.24
CA VAL A 238 1.00 -4.62 -7.85
C VAL A 238 -0.30 -4.64 -7.05
N VAL A 239 -0.37 -5.53 -6.09
CA VAL A 239 -1.45 -5.64 -5.11
C VAL A 239 -0.93 -5.11 -3.78
N TYR A 240 -1.34 -3.90 -3.46
CA TYR A 240 -1.16 -3.33 -2.13
C TYR A 240 -2.33 -3.75 -1.25
N GLY A 241 -2.06 -4.15 -0.02
CA GLY A 241 -3.09 -4.43 0.96
C GLY A 241 -2.65 -4.02 2.34
N ASP A 242 -3.59 -3.47 3.12
CA ASP A 242 -3.31 -3.07 4.49
C ASP A 242 -4.22 -3.80 5.47
N SER A 243 -3.66 -4.14 6.63
CA SER A 243 -4.34 -4.89 7.69
C SER A 243 -4.08 -4.25 9.05
N SER A 244 -5.05 -4.33 9.96
CA SER A 244 -4.85 -3.87 11.34
C SER A 244 -4.19 -4.96 12.18
N ARG A 245 -3.13 -4.61 12.90
CA ARG A 245 -2.46 -5.46 13.87
C ARG A 245 -2.09 -4.66 15.12
N PHE A 246 -1.66 -5.34 16.16
CA PHE A 246 -1.02 -4.72 17.31
C PHE A 246 0.41 -5.21 17.41
N TRP A 247 1.35 -4.29 17.54
CA TRP A 247 2.68 -4.61 18.05
C TRP A 247 2.64 -4.59 19.57
N ARG A 248 3.29 -5.58 20.18
CA ARG A 248 3.47 -5.67 21.62
C ARG A 248 4.95 -5.50 21.89
N ASN A 249 5.29 -4.62 22.81
CA ASN A 249 6.67 -4.57 23.30
C ASN A 249 6.87 -5.78 24.22
N THR A 250 7.51 -6.82 23.71
CA THR A 250 7.81 -8.05 24.46
C THR A 250 9.28 -8.06 24.87
N ASP A 251 9.67 -7.12 25.74
CA ASP A 251 10.90 -7.23 26.53
C ASP A 251 10.51 -7.46 27.99
N THR A 252 10.53 -8.72 28.40
CA THR A 252 10.53 -9.12 29.82
C THR A 252 11.86 -9.74 30.24
N SER A 253 12.94 -9.57 29.49
CA SER A 253 14.28 -9.98 29.94
C SER A 253 14.89 -8.96 30.90
N TRP A 254 14.31 -8.83 32.09
CA TRP A 254 15.08 -8.43 33.27
C TRP A 254 15.74 -9.69 33.85
N THR A 255 16.89 -10.08 33.29
CA THR A 255 17.84 -10.93 34.05
C THR A 255 18.90 -10.02 34.63
N ARG A 256 18.84 -9.83 35.95
CA ARG A 256 19.95 -9.31 36.75
C ARG A 256 21.16 -10.21 36.52
N SER A 257 22.21 -9.73 35.86
CA SER A 257 23.55 -10.26 36.09
C SER A 257 24.15 -9.50 37.28
N ARG A 258 24.55 -10.29 38.28
CA ARG A 258 25.35 -9.85 39.42
C ARG A 258 26.70 -9.32 38.98
#